data_AF-A0A800GHX6-F1
#
_entry.id   AF-A0A800GHX6-F1
#
_cell.length_a   1.000
_cell.length_b   1.000
_cell.length_c   1.000
_cell.angle_alpha   90.00
_cell.angle_beta   90.00
_cell.angle_gamma   90.00
#
_symmetry.space_group_name_H-M   'P 1'
#
loop_
_entity.id
_entity.type
_entity.pdbx_description
1 polymer ?
#
loop_
_entity_poly.entity_id
_entity_poly.type
_entity_poly.pdbx_seq_one_letter_code
_entity_poly.pdbx_strand_id
1 'polypeptide(L)' 'MPYKDQYAVFGHPINHSKSPRIHQLFAKQTQQQMSYEAQEVPAASFESAIQQFFQQGG' A
#
# COMPACT_ATOMS: atom_id res chain seq x y z
N MET A 1 6.28 7.10 -18.86
CA MET A 1 6.60 6.00 -17.93
C MET A 1 5.28 5.34 -17.59
N PRO A 2 5.12 4.01 -17.72
CA PRO A 2 3.85 3.38 -17.35
C PRO A 2 3.57 3.71 -15.88
N TYR A 3 2.38 4.26 -15.60
CA TYR A 3 1.94 4.51 -14.24
C TYR A 3 1.80 3.14 -13.56
N LYS A 4 2.56 2.95 -12.48
CA LYS A 4 2.50 1.75 -11.66
C LYS A 4 1.40 1.99 -10.62
N ASP A 5 0.38 1.14 -10.60
CA ASP A 5 -0.71 1.28 -9.63
C ASP A 5 -0.16 1.21 -8.20
N GLN A 6 -0.56 2.11 -7.32
CA GLN A 6 -0.09 2.15 -5.93
C GLN A 6 -1.17 1.62 -4.99
N TYR A 7 -0.81 0.64 -4.18
CA TYR A 7 -1.66 0.04 -3.17
C TYR A 7 -0.96 0.12 -1.81
N ALA A 8 -1.74 0.33 -0.76
CA ALA A 8 -1.25 0.30 0.60
C ALA A 8 -2.23 -0.41 1.54
N VAL A 9 -1.69 -1.01 2.60
CA VAL A 9 -2.45 -1.46 3.76
C VAL A 9 -2.10 -0.58 4.95
N PHE A 10 -3.13 -0.05 5.61
CA PHE A 10 -3.01 0.86 6.75
C PHE A 10 -3.36 0.15 8.04
N GLY A 11 -2.64 0.47 9.12
CA GLY A 11 -2.94 -0.06 10.45
C GLY A 11 -1.88 0.29 11.48
N HIS A 12 -2.17 -0.02 12.74
CA HIS A 12 -1.26 0.23 13.87
C HIS A 12 -1.58 -0.77 15.00
N PRO A 13 -0.70 -1.73 15.33
CA PRO A 13 0.57 -2.05 14.67
C PRO A 13 0.36 -2.84 13.37
N ILE A 14 1.19 -2.59 12.36
CA ILE A 14 1.05 -3.24 11.03
C ILE A 14 2.26 -4.09 10.61
N ASN A 15 3.37 -4.03 11.34
CA ASN A 15 4.63 -4.69 10.96
C ASN A 15 4.55 -6.23 10.87
N HIS A 16 3.53 -6.85 11.45
CA HIS A 16 3.28 -8.29 11.35
C HIS A 16 2.44 -8.67 10.12
N SER A 17 1.92 -7.70 9.36
CA SER A 17 1.10 -7.95 8.18
C SER A 17 1.92 -8.63 7.09
N LYS A 18 1.43 -9.76 6.61
CA LYS A 18 2.01 -10.49 5.46
C LYS A 18 1.48 -9.97 4.12
N SER A 19 0.47 -9.09 4.14
CA SER A 19 -0.19 -8.59 2.93
C SER A 19 0.80 -7.99 1.93
N PRO A 20 1.77 -7.13 2.31
CA PRO A 20 2.72 -6.58 1.34
C PRO A 20 3.49 -7.65 0.58
N ARG A 21 3.95 -8.69 1.28
CA ARG A 21 4.68 -9.79 0.66
C ARG A 21 3.78 -10.61 -0.28
N ILE A 22 2.56 -10.92 0.15
CA ILE A 22 1.62 -11.74 -0.64
C ILE A 22 1.24 -11.00 -1.93
N HIS A 23 0.88 -9.72 -1.84
CA HIS A 23 0.48 -8.92 -3.00
C HIS A 23 1.63 -8.63 -3.95
N GLN A 24 2.84 -8.37 -3.44
CA GLN A 24 4.03 -8.22 -4.29
C GLN A 24 4.37 -9.52 -5.05
N LEU A 25 4.22 -10.69 -4.40
CA LEU A 25 4.44 -11.98 -5.06
C LEU A 25 3.38 -12.23 -6.13
N PHE A 26 2.11 -11.98 -5.82
CA PHE A 26 1.01 -12.11 -6.77
C PHE A 26 1.22 -11.22 -8.00
N ALA A 27 1.59 -9.94 -7.78
CA ALA A 27 1.87 -9.00 -8.87
C ALA A 27 3.01 -9.48 -9.77
N LYS A 28 4.09 -10.01 -9.18
CA LYS A 28 5.20 -10.60 -9.93
C LYS A 28 4.77 -11.83 -10.74
N GLN A 29 3.98 -12.72 -10.14
CA GLN A 29 3.48 -13.94 -10.80
C GLN A 29 2.52 -13.66 -11.95
N THR A 30 1.75 -12.58 -11.85
CA THR A 30 0.72 -12.19 -12.83
C THR A 30 1.20 -11.09 -13.79
N GLN A 31 2.46 -10.68 -13.70
CA GLN A 31 3.06 -9.58 -14.48
C GLN A 31 2.29 -8.25 -14.35
N GLN A 32 1.62 -8.04 -13.22
CA GLN A 32 0.93 -6.79 -12.92
C GLN A 32 1.94 -5.72 -12.51
N GLN A 33 1.81 -4.53 -13.10
CA GLN A 33 2.67 -3.39 -12.78
C GLN A 33 2.06 -2.58 -11.61
N MET A 34 2.23 -3.08 -10.39
CA MET A 34 1.72 -2.41 -9.18
C MET A 34 2.76 -2.37 -8.05
N SER A 35 2.64 -1.38 -7.16
CA SER A 35 3.39 -1.24 -5.91
C SER A 35 2.46 -1.54 -4.75
N TYR A 36 2.95 -2.25 -3.74
CA TYR A 36 2.17 -2.54 -2.54
C TYR A 36 3.01 -2.33 -1.30
N GLU A 37 2.55 -1.45 -0.41
CA GLU A 37 3.26 -1.05 0.81
C GLU A 37 2.40 -1.21 2.07
N ALA A 38 3.03 -1.30 3.24
CA ALA A 38 2.35 -1.20 4.53
C ALA A 38 2.67 0.14 5.16
N GLN A 39 1.64 0.86 5.59
CA GLN A 39 1.78 2.15 6.26
C GLN A 39 1.31 2.05 7.70
N GLU A 40 2.23 2.34 8.63
CA GLU A 40 1.92 2.37 10.05
C GLU A 40 1.23 3.67 10.41
N VAL A 41 -0.09 3.62 10.59
CA VAL A 41 -0.94 4.80 10.75
C VAL A 41 -1.92 4.56 11.90
N PRO A 42 -1.80 5.31 13.01
CA PRO A 42 -2.80 5.34 14.07
C PRO A 42 -4.17 5.79 13.55
N ALA A 43 -5.25 5.27 14.16
CA ALA A 43 -6.61 5.60 13.76
C ALA A 43 -6.89 7.11 13.73
N ALA A 44 -6.32 7.86 14.69
CA ALA A 44 -6.48 9.32 14.77
C ALA A 44 -5.90 10.09 13.57
N SER A 45 -4.91 9.52 12.87
CA SER A 45 -4.25 10.14 11.70
C SER A 45 -4.68 9.53 10.36
N PHE A 46 -5.58 8.55 10.37
CA PHE A 46 -5.95 7.79 9.18
C PHE A 46 -6.49 8.68 8.05
N GLU A 47 -7.36 9.65 8.37
CA GLU A 47 -7.94 10.55 7.37
C GLU A 47 -6.88 11.41 6.67
N SER A 48 -5.90 11.93 7.42
CA SER A 48 -4.79 12.68 6.82
C SER A 48 -3.89 11.80 5.96
N ALA A 49 -3.62 10.58 6.41
CA ALA A 49 -2.77 9.64 5.69
C ALA A 49 -3.40 9.20 4.37
N ILE A 50 -4.72 8.92 4.36
CA ILE A 50 -5.41 8.48 3.14
C ILE A 50 -5.55 9.62 2.12
N GLN A 51 -5.73 10.87 2.58
CA GLN A 51 -5.70 12.04 1.70
C GLN A 51 -4.33 12.22 1.05
N GLN A 52 -3.24 12.05 1.82
CA GLN A 52 -1.88 12.14 1.30
C GLN A 52 -1.56 11.01 0.32
N PHE A 53 -2.03 9.79 0.58
CA PHE A 53 -1.89 8.63 -0.29
C PHE A 53 -2.51 8.93 -1.67
N PHE A 54 -3.79 9.33 -1.71
CA PHE A 54 -4.45 9.68 -2.98
C PHE A 54 -3.75 10.82 -3.75
N GLN A 55 -3.18 11.81 -3.05
CA GLN A 55 -2.42 12.89 -3.69
C GLN A 55 -1.13 12.39 -4.37
N GLN A 56 -0.57 11.26 -3.96
CA GLN A 56 0.66 10.69 -4.50
C GLN A 56 0.42 9.73 -5.66
N GLY A 57 -0.82 9.57 -6.13
CA GLY A 57 -1.15 8.74 -7.30
C GLY A 57 -1.55 7.31 -6.97
N GLY A 58 -2.02 7.10 -5.75
CA GLY A 58 -2.72 5.93 -5.26
C GLY A 58 -2.83 6.10 -3.77
#